data_AF-A0A7W1IKS4-F1
#
_entry.id   AF-A0A7W1IKS4-F1
#
_cell.length_a   1.000
_cell.length_b   1.000
_cell.length_c   1.000
_cell.angle_alpha   90.00
_cell.angle_beta   90.00
_cell.angle_gamma   90.00
#
_symmetry.space_group_name_H-M   'P 1'
#
loop_
_entity.id
_entity.type
_entity.pdbx_description
1 polymer ?
#
loop_
_entity_poly.entity_id
_entity_poly.type
_entity_poly.pdbx_seq_one_letter_code
_entity_poly.pdbx_strand_id
1 'polypeptide(L)'
;MKKLIILVAALGLGATMSSCKKDYTCKCTKTYTGNSTTVTSDDGQYTYKETKPKAIERCDANDKTGSDLGGSYTRNCDITN
;
A
#
# COMPACT_ATOMS: atom_id res chain seq x y z
N MET A 1 -12.50 60.05 -6.09
CA MET A 1 -11.53 59.54 -5.09
C MET A 1 -12.09 58.31 -4.41
N LYS A 2 -11.19 57.36 -4.04
CA LYS A 2 -11.42 55.96 -3.60
C LYS A 2 -11.66 55.02 -4.79
N LYS A 3 -10.63 54.59 -5.55
CA LYS A 3 -9.58 53.59 -5.18
C LYS A 3 -10.28 52.37 -4.56
N LEU A 4 -10.31 51.19 -5.18
CA LEU A 4 -9.15 50.31 -5.30
C LEU A 4 -9.35 49.31 -6.44
N ILE A 5 -8.41 49.35 -7.39
CA ILE A 5 -8.09 48.26 -8.31
C ILE A 5 -7.34 47.22 -7.48
N ILE A 6 -7.84 45.98 -7.41
CA ILE A 6 -7.02 44.82 -7.05
C ILE A 6 -7.06 43.87 -8.24
N LEU A 7 -6.02 44.03 -9.04
CA LEU A 7 -5.56 43.17 -10.11
C LEU A 7 -4.62 42.13 -9.45
N VAL A 8 -4.64 40.90 -9.99
CA VAL A 8 -3.63 39.84 -9.82
C VAL A 8 -3.70 38.99 -8.54
N ALA A 9 -4.36 37.85 -8.68
CA ALA A 9 -3.74 36.55 -8.42
C ALA A 9 -4.50 35.47 -9.22
N ALA A 10 -4.49 35.62 -10.55
CA ALA A 10 -4.78 34.51 -11.43
C ALA A 10 -3.61 33.51 -11.31
N LEU A 11 -3.97 32.22 -11.35
CA LEU A 11 -3.11 31.06 -11.62
C LEU A 11 -2.26 30.58 -10.43
N GLY A 12 -2.76 29.52 -9.81
CA GLY A 12 -2.07 28.79 -8.75
C GLY A 12 -2.98 27.88 -7.93
N LEU A 13 -4.30 27.95 -8.11
CA LEU A 13 -5.21 26.90 -7.65
C LEU A 13 -4.95 25.65 -8.47
N GLY A 14 -4.41 24.64 -7.81
CA GLY A 14 -4.27 23.31 -8.38
C GLY A 14 -2.98 23.13 -9.16
N ALA A 15 -1.85 23.16 -8.46
CA ALA A 15 -1.00 21.98 -8.60
C ALA A 15 -1.91 20.80 -8.22
N THR A 16 -2.61 20.25 -9.20
CA THR A 16 -3.06 18.87 -9.11
C THR A 16 -1.76 18.16 -8.81
N MET A 17 -1.53 17.81 -7.54
CA MET A 17 -0.73 16.67 -7.21
C MET A 17 -1.44 15.55 -7.95
N SER A 18 -1.15 15.40 -9.24
CA SER A 18 -1.25 14.15 -9.95
C SER A 18 -0.29 13.28 -9.17
N SER A 19 -0.75 12.78 -8.03
CA SER A 19 -0.02 11.81 -7.25
C SER A 19 0.13 10.70 -8.27
N CYS A 20 1.33 10.53 -8.81
CA CYS A 20 1.57 9.63 -9.94
C CYS A 20 1.19 8.24 -9.45
N LYS A 21 -0.07 7.86 -9.69
CA LYS A 21 -0.59 6.56 -9.33
C LYS A 21 0.09 5.59 -10.26
N LYS A 22 0.87 4.69 -9.69
CA LYS A 22 1.53 3.62 -10.42
C LYS A 22 0.89 2.32 -9.96
N ASP A 23 1.00 1.31 -10.82
CA ASP A 23 0.60 -0.03 -10.44
C ASP A 23 1.69 -0.60 -9.56
N TYR A 24 1.35 -0.89 -8.31
CA TYR A 24 2.23 -1.54 -7.34
C TYR A 24 1.74 -2.96 -7.09
N THR A 25 2.68 -3.91 -7.06
CA THR A 25 2.36 -5.33 -6.86
C THR A 25 2.66 -5.73 -5.42
N CYS A 26 1.63 -6.01 -4.64
CA CYS A 26 1.74 -6.57 -3.30
C CYS A 26 1.82 -8.10 -3.39
N LYS A 27 2.95 -8.68 -3.01
CA LYS A 27 3.14 -10.13 -2.94
C LYS A 27 3.11 -10.57 -1.50
N CYS A 28 2.37 -11.63 -1.22
CA CYS A 28 2.24 -12.14 0.12
C CYS A 28 2.82 -13.55 0.22
N THR A 29 3.43 -13.83 1.36
CA THR A 29 3.90 -15.15 1.73
C THR A 29 3.24 -15.57 3.02
N LYS A 30 2.96 -16.87 3.16
CA LYS A 30 2.44 -17.47 4.38
C LYS A 30 3.50 -18.40 4.94
N THR A 31 3.90 -18.11 6.17
CA THR A 31 4.88 -18.88 6.93
C THR A 31 4.16 -19.62 8.04
N TYR A 32 4.19 -20.95 8.02
CA TYR A 32 3.71 -21.79 9.11
C TYR A 32 4.86 -22.15 10.03
N THR A 33 4.61 -22.11 11.33
CA THR A 33 5.56 -22.51 12.37
C THR A 33 4.91 -23.59 13.23
N GLY A 34 5.41 -24.82 13.13
CA GLY A 34 4.92 -25.95 13.92
C GLY A 34 6.03 -26.94 14.25
N ASN A 35 6.01 -27.52 15.46
CA ASN A 35 6.89 -28.59 15.97
C ASN A 35 8.26 -28.69 15.26
N SER A 36 9.06 -27.62 15.36
CA SER A 36 10.44 -27.53 14.87
C SER A 36 10.67 -27.29 13.37
N THR A 37 9.62 -27.08 12.56
CA THR A 37 9.75 -26.74 11.13
C THR A 37 9.05 -25.42 10.82
N THR A 38 9.73 -24.58 10.05
CA THR A 38 9.18 -23.36 9.47
C THR A 38 9.05 -23.56 7.96
N VAL A 39 7.83 -23.41 7.43
CA VAL A 39 7.56 -23.53 5.99
C VAL A 39 6.97 -22.23 5.48
N THR A 40 7.66 -21.57 4.55
CA THR A 40 7.18 -20.37 3.86
C THR A 40 6.74 -20.72 2.45
N SER A 41 5.57 -20.21 2.05
CA SER A 41 4.98 -20.45 0.73
C SER A 41 4.35 -19.16 0.20
N ASP A 42 4.24 -19.03 -1.12
CA ASP A 42 3.54 -17.91 -1.76
C ASP A 42 2.03 -17.98 -1.43
N ASP A 43 1.46 -16.84 -1.01
CA ASP A 43 0.08 -16.71 -0.53
C ASP A 43 -0.65 -15.56 -1.25
N GLY A 44 -0.46 -15.51 -2.57
CA GLY A 44 -1.18 -14.62 -3.48
C GLY A 44 -0.49 -13.29 -3.80
N GLN A 45 -1.03 -12.61 -4.80
CA GLN A 45 -0.55 -11.34 -5.31
C GLN A 45 -1.72 -10.40 -5.60
N TYR A 46 -1.58 -9.12 -5.25
CA TYR A 46 -2.55 -8.06 -5.50
C TYR A 46 -1.89 -6.88 -6.23
N THR A 47 -2.64 -6.20 -7.09
CA THR A 47 -2.16 -4.99 -7.77
C THR A 47 -2.97 -3.79 -7.31
N TYR A 48 -2.27 -2.74 -6.84
CA TYR A 48 -2.86 -1.50 -6.36
C TYR A 48 -2.42 -0.33 -7.23
N LYS A 49 -3.37 0.34 -7.87
CA LYS A 49 -3.12 1.55 -8.68
C LYS A 49 -3.25 2.81 -7.85
N GLU A 50 -2.24 3.08 -7.03
CA GLU A 50 -2.29 4.17 -6.04
C GLU A 50 -0.93 4.88 -5.89
N THR A 51 -0.82 5.80 -4.94
CA THR A 51 0.49 6.32 -4.54
C THR A 51 1.26 5.25 -3.79
N LYS A 52 2.60 5.29 -3.87
CA LYS A 52 3.46 4.38 -3.10
C LYS A 52 3.04 4.25 -1.62
N PRO A 53 2.87 5.33 -0.84
CA PRO A 53 2.48 5.21 0.57
C PRO A 53 1.12 4.53 0.77
N LYS A 54 0.11 4.82 -0.08
CA LYS A 54 -1.19 4.16 0.02
C LYS A 54 -1.14 2.70 -0.39
N ALA A 55 -0.36 2.38 -1.41
CA ALA A 55 -0.17 1.01 -1.84
C ALA A 55 0.54 0.18 -0.75
N ILE A 56 1.52 0.77 -0.04
CA ILE A 56 2.18 0.13 1.12
C ILE A 56 1.15 -0.10 2.22
N GLU A 57 0.46 0.95 2.66
CA GLU A 57 -0.58 0.85 3.70
C GLU A 57 -1.61 -0.25 3.40
N ARG A 58 -2.07 -0.32 2.14
CA ARG A 58 -3.03 -1.32 1.69
C ARG A 58 -2.43 -2.71 1.56
N CYS A 59 -1.13 -2.83 1.28
CA CYS A 59 -0.43 -4.11 1.21
C CYS A 59 -0.24 -4.68 2.61
N ASP A 60 0.30 -3.87 3.53
CA ASP A 60 0.54 -4.18 4.94
C ASP A 60 -0.78 -4.52 5.67
N ALA A 61 -1.90 -3.92 5.27
CA ALA A 61 -3.23 -4.28 5.79
C ALA A 61 -3.64 -5.74 5.51
N ASN A 62 -2.94 -6.44 4.60
CA ASN A 62 -3.17 -7.86 4.37
C ASN A 62 -2.25 -8.76 5.21
N ASP A 63 -1.33 -8.19 5.97
CA ASP A 63 -0.55 -8.93 6.97
C ASP A 63 -1.51 -9.47 8.03
N LYS A 64 -1.33 -10.75 8.37
CA LYS A 64 -2.15 -11.39 9.39
C LYS A 64 -1.40 -12.51 10.04
N THR A 65 -1.65 -12.70 11.32
CA THR A 65 -1.28 -13.90 12.04
C THR A 65 -2.53 -14.69 12.38
N GLY A 66 -2.39 -16.00 12.49
CA GLY A 66 -3.50 -16.86 12.86
C GLY A 66 -3.04 -18.26 13.16
N SER A 67 -4.00 -19.14 13.39
CA SER A 67 -3.76 -20.57 13.53
C SER A 67 -4.89 -21.33 12.85
N ASP A 68 -4.54 -22.42 12.20
CA ASP A 68 -5.47 -23.36 11.59
C ASP A 68 -5.05 -24.80 11.92
N LEU A 69 -5.71 -25.79 11.30
CA LEU A 69 -5.41 -27.21 11.51
C LEU A 69 -3.95 -27.59 11.16
N GLY A 70 -3.25 -26.76 10.38
CA GLY A 70 -1.84 -26.92 10.02
C GLY A 70 -0.86 -26.21 10.97
N GLY A 71 -1.35 -25.50 11.99
CA GLY A 71 -0.54 -24.82 13.00
C GLY A 71 -0.65 -23.30 12.96
N SER A 72 0.20 -22.63 13.74
CA SER A 72 0.29 -21.17 13.74
C SER A 72 0.94 -20.69 12.46
N TYR A 73 0.43 -19.60 11.90
CA TYR A 73 0.97 -18.99 10.71
C TYR A 73 1.08 -17.47 10.83
N THR A 74 2.03 -16.93 10.08
CA THR A 74 2.19 -15.51 9.82
C THR A 74 2.15 -15.30 8.31
N ARG A 75 1.27 -14.42 7.87
CA ARG A 75 1.20 -13.92 6.52
C ARG A 75 1.86 -12.56 6.47
N ASN A 76 2.84 -12.41 5.58
CA ASN A 76 3.59 -11.18 5.38
C ASN A 76 3.48 -10.76 3.92
N CYS A 77 3.21 -9.50 3.69
CA CYS A 77 2.96 -8.91 2.38
C CYS A 77 3.90 -7.76 2.13
N ASP A 78 4.54 -7.77 0.97
CA ASP A 78 5.54 -6.80 0.59
C ASP A 78 5.25 -6.25 -0.80
N ILE A 79 5.43 -4.93 -0.96
CA ILE A 79 5.37 -4.31 -2.28
C ILE A 79 6.61 -4.66 -3.10
N THR A 80 6.35 -5.17 -4.29
CA THR A 80 7.30 -5.34 -5.38
C THR A 80 6.93 -4.40 -6.52
N ASN A 81 7.95 -3.76 -7.09
CA ASN A 81 7.83 -2.66 -8.05
C ASN A 81 7.63 -3.15 -9.48
#